data_AF-A0A813IFE7-F1
#
_entry.id   AF-A0A813IFE7-F1
#
_cell.length_a   1.000
_cell.length_b   1.000
_cell.length_c   1.000
_cell.angle_alpha   90.00
_cell.angle_beta   90.00
_cell.angle_gamma   90.00
#
_symmetry.space_group_name_H-M   'P 1'
#
loop_
_entity.id
_entity.type
_entity.pdbx_description
1 polymer ?
#
loop_
_entity_poly.entity_id
_entity_poly.type
_entity_poly.pdbx_seq_one_letter_code
_entity_poly.pdbx_strand_id
1 'polypeptide(L)'
;KTIAEAGAIPVFVLLLKKGSPTAQEKAAGALWNLAVSSDNQRAIAEALAIPPLVGLLGKGSPAATLALRNLALNAENQKALVASGGWPEAQALLDCLAGAQLGEYVMVDGVNG
;
A
#
# COMPACT_ATOMS: atom_id res chain seq x y z
N LYS A 1 10.08 -0.86 20.01
CA LYS A 1 10.38 0.40 19.30
C LYS A 1 10.49 0.13 17.82
N THR A 2 9.37 0.23 17.11
CA THR A 2 9.38 0.18 15.64
C THR A 2 9.82 1.53 15.09
N ILE A 3 10.36 1.54 13.86
CA ILE A 3 10.77 2.79 13.19
C ILE A 3 9.56 3.74 12.99
N ALA A 4 8.34 3.19 12.92
CA ALA A 4 7.09 3.94 12.90
C ALA A 4 6.85 4.76 14.18
N GLU A 5 7.09 4.19 15.36
CA GLU A 5 6.93 4.86 16.66
C GLU A 5 7.93 6.00 16.88
N ALA A 6 9.02 6.04 16.11
CA ALA A 6 10.06 7.07 16.20
C ALA A 6 9.74 8.35 15.39
N GLY A 7 8.52 8.50 14.84
CA GLY A 7 8.15 9.66 14.04
C GLY A 7 8.79 9.70 12.64
N ALA A 8 9.26 8.55 12.14
CA ALA A 8 9.89 8.47 10.81
C ALA A 8 8.88 8.53 9.66
N ILE A 9 7.63 8.15 9.88
CA ILE A 9 6.58 8.10 8.84
C ILE A 9 6.38 9.49 8.18
N PRO A 10 6.19 10.60 8.92
CA PRO A 10 6.11 11.95 8.33
C PRO A 10 7.33 12.32 7.48
N VAL A 11 8.52 11.91 7.89
CA VAL A 11 9.77 12.16 7.15
C VAL A 11 9.77 11.41 5.82
N PHE A 12 9.35 10.14 5.81
CA PHE A 12 9.22 9.38 4.58
C PHE A 12 8.17 9.99 3.64
N VAL A 13 7.04 10.47 4.15
CA VAL A 13 6.03 11.17 3.33
C VAL A 13 6.59 12.46 2.71
N LEU A 14 7.40 13.21 3.45
CA LEU A 14 8.11 14.38 2.92
C LEU A 14 9.08 14.00 1.80
N LEU A 15 9.83 12.91 1.96
CA LEU A 15 10.75 12.39 0.94
C LEU A 15 10.00 11.88 -0.30
N LEU A 16 8.84 11.23 -0.15
CA LEU A 16 7.99 10.87 -1.29
C LEU A 16 7.58 12.11 -2.11
N LYS A 17 7.29 13.23 -1.45
CA LYS A 17 6.82 14.46 -2.11
C LYS A 17 7.96 15.30 -2.72
N LYS A 18 9.10 15.41 -2.03
CA LYS A 18 10.17 16.38 -2.37
C LYS A 18 11.55 15.76 -2.61
N GLY A 19 11.70 14.47 -2.40
CA GLY A 19 12.98 13.77 -2.58
C GLY A 19 13.35 13.60 -4.04
N SER A 20 14.63 13.28 -4.28
CA SER A 20 15.09 12.78 -5.58
C SER A 20 14.41 11.44 -5.93
N PRO A 21 14.40 11.00 -7.20
CA PRO A 21 13.81 9.71 -7.58
C PRO A 21 14.34 8.53 -6.73
N THR A 22 15.64 8.50 -6.45
CA THR A 22 16.24 7.49 -5.56
C THR A 22 15.75 7.61 -4.12
N ALA A 23 15.56 8.82 -3.59
CA ALA A 23 15.04 9.02 -2.25
C ALA A 23 13.54 8.66 -2.14
N GLN A 24 12.77 8.95 -3.19
CA GLN A 24 11.36 8.54 -3.30
C GLN A 24 11.23 7.02 -3.28
N GLU A 25 12.05 6.31 -4.06
CA GLU A 25 12.06 4.84 -4.08
C GLU A 25 12.43 4.24 -2.72
N LYS A 26 13.48 4.79 -2.08
CA LYS A 26 13.89 4.35 -0.74
C LYS A 26 12.83 4.62 0.32
N ALA A 27 12.16 5.77 0.26
CA ALA A 27 11.06 6.10 1.15
C ALA A 27 9.86 5.17 0.94
N ALA A 28 9.52 4.86 -0.31
CA ALA A 28 8.48 3.89 -0.64
C ALA A 28 8.82 2.49 -0.11
N GLY A 29 10.07 2.04 -0.26
CA GLY A 29 10.54 0.76 0.28
C GLY A 29 10.50 0.70 1.81
N ALA A 30 10.87 1.80 2.48
CA ALA A 30 10.75 1.90 3.94
C ALA A 30 9.28 1.81 4.39
N LEU A 31 8.37 2.52 3.71
CA LEU A 31 6.94 2.47 4.01
C LEU A 31 6.33 1.10 3.71
N TRP A 32 6.76 0.41 2.64
CA TRP A 32 6.37 -0.96 2.35
C TRP A 32 6.72 -1.91 3.51
N ASN A 33 7.97 -1.84 3.99
CA ASN A 33 8.43 -2.65 5.12
C ASN A 33 7.63 -2.36 6.40
N LEU A 34 7.29 -1.09 6.63
CA LEU A 34 6.48 -0.69 7.77
C LEU A 34 5.03 -1.17 7.66
N ALA A 35 4.45 -1.11 6.46
CA ALA A 35 3.06 -1.48 6.17
C ALA A 35 2.78 -2.99 6.30
N VAL A 36 3.76 -3.81 6.67
CA VAL A 36 3.54 -5.22 7.02
C VAL A 36 2.73 -5.36 8.33
N SER A 37 2.82 -4.38 9.23
CA SER A 37 2.05 -4.34 10.48
C SER A 37 0.78 -3.49 10.35
N SER A 38 -0.35 -4.00 10.83
CA SER A 38 -1.65 -3.31 10.84
C SER A 38 -1.62 -1.96 11.54
N ASP A 39 -0.85 -1.83 12.64
CA ASP A 39 -0.75 -0.58 13.40
C ASP A 39 -0.06 0.50 12.58
N ASN A 40 1.00 0.11 11.85
CA ASN A 40 1.73 1.01 10.97
C ASN A 40 0.91 1.35 9.71
N GLN A 41 0.10 0.43 9.20
CA GLN A 41 -0.75 0.68 8.03
C GLN A 41 -1.68 1.87 8.26
N ARG A 42 -2.31 1.96 9.44
CA ARG A 42 -3.16 3.11 9.80
C ARG A 42 -2.32 4.38 9.94
N ALA A 43 -1.21 4.33 10.67
CA ALA A 43 -0.35 5.49 10.87
C ALA A 43 0.21 6.05 9.55
N ILE A 44 0.52 5.20 8.58
CA ILE A 44 0.98 5.58 7.23
C ILE A 44 -0.14 6.28 6.45
N ALA A 45 -1.37 5.77 6.53
CA ALA A 45 -2.52 6.39 5.87
C ALA A 45 -2.88 7.75 6.49
N GLU A 46 -2.89 7.84 7.83
CA GLU A 46 -3.10 9.09 8.57
C GLU A 46 -2.04 10.15 8.26
N ALA A 47 -0.80 9.72 7.99
CA ALA A 47 0.27 10.61 7.55
C ALA A 47 0.14 11.08 6.09
N LEU A 48 -0.95 10.75 5.40
CA LEU A 48 -1.23 11.12 4.00
C LEU A 48 -0.18 10.60 3.01
N ALA A 49 0.33 9.39 3.25
CA ALA A 49 1.30 8.74 2.37
C ALA A 49 0.69 8.18 1.07
N ILE A 50 -0.61 7.88 1.06
CA ILE A 50 -1.29 7.20 -0.06
C ILE A 50 -1.21 8.01 -1.37
N PRO A 51 -1.60 9.29 -1.44
CA PRO A 51 -1.55 10.02 -2.71
C PRO A 51 -0.14 10.13 -3.32
N PRO A 52 0.93 10.44 -2.55
CA PRO A 52 2.29 10.40 -3.05
C PRO A 52 2.73 9.02 -3.57
N LEU A 53 2.32 7.94 -2.90
CA LEU A 53 2.62 6.57 -3.35
C LEU A 53 1.92 6.26 -4.68
N VAL A 54 0.66 6.67 -4.87
CA VAL A 54 -0.03 6.53 -6.16
C VAL A 54 0.68 7.34 -7.26
N GLY A 55 1.17 8.53 -6.94
CA GLY A 55 1.96 9.33 -7.87
C GLY A 55 3.26 8.65 -8.31
N LEU A 56 3.87 7.81 -7.45
CA LEU A 56 5.05 7.00 -7.81
C LEU A 56 4.69 5.74 -8.58
N LEU A 57 3.49 5.20 -8.38
CA LEU A 57 2.97 4.08 -9.16
C LEU A 57 2.89 4.45 -10.65
N GLY A 58 2.43 5.66 -10.97
CA GLY A 58 2.46 6.20 -12.33
C GLY A 58 3.86 6.37 -12.94
N LYS A 59 4.92 6.29 -12.13
CA LYS A 59 6.33 6.30 -12.56
C LYS A 59 6.96 4.90 -12.61
N GLY A 60 6.17 3.85 -12.34
CA GLY A 60 6.62 2.46 -12.37
C GLY A 60 7.42 2.03 -11.15
N SER A 61 7.27 2.69 -9.99
CA SER A 61 7.97 2.32 -8.74
C SER A 61 7.43 0.99 -8.17
N PRO A 62 8.21 -0.10 -8.17
CA PRO A 62 7.76 -1.37 -7.59
C PRO A 62 7.54 -1.25 -6.08
N ALA A 63 8.37 -0.47 -5.38
CA ALA A 63 8.24 -0.29 -3.95
C ALA A 63 6.94 0.42 -3.56
N ALA A 64 6.52 1.43 -4.32
CA ALA A 64 5.27 2.14 -4.08
C ALA A 64 4.05 1.21 -4.28
N THR A 65 4.09 0.40 -5.33
CA THR A 65 3.08 -0.60 -5.64
C THR A 65 2.93 -1.64 -4.50
N LEU A 66 4.05 -2.17 -3.99
CA LEU A 66 4.02 -3.13 -2.88
C LEU A 66 3.59 -2.47 -1.55
N ALA A 67 3.96 -1.20 -1.32
CA ALA A 67 3.48 -0.44 -0.17
C ALA A 67 1.96 -0.28 -0.21
N LEU A 68 1.39 0.14 -1.35
CA LEU A 68 -0.05 0.31 -1.53
C LEU A 68 -0.80 -1.00 -1.35
N ARG A 69 -0.28 -2.12 -1.88
CA ARG A 69 -0.83 -3.46 -1.65
C ARG A 69 -0.90 -3.81 -0.16
N ASN A 70 0.16 -3.55 0.60
CA ASN A 70 0.17 -3.81 2.03
C ASN A 70 -0.80 -2.89 2.80
N LEU A 71 -0.90 -1.62 2.40
CA LEU A 71 -1.86 -0.69 2.99
C LEU A 71 -3.32 -1.09 2.70
N ALA A 72 -3.58 -1.68 1.54
CA ALA A 72 -4.91 -2.15 1.12
C ALA A 72 -5.46 -3.33 1.93
N LEU A 73 -4.58 -4.06 2.66
CA LEU A 73 -5.00 -5.10 3.60
C LEU A 73 -5.82 -4.56 4.78
N ASN A 74 -5.68 -3.27 5.09
CA ASN A 74 -6.53 -2.60 6.07
C ASN A 74 -7.77 -2.01 5.39
N ALA A 75 -8.96 -2.46 5.80
CA ALA A 75 -10.23 -2.00 5.27
C ALA A 75 -10.44 -0.47 5.36
N GLU A 76 -9.92 0.18 6.40
CA GLU A 76 -10.05 1.64 6.56
C GLU A 76 -9.23 2.40 5.51
N ASN A 77 -8.08 1.85 5.11
CA ASN A 77 -7.21 2.44 4.11
C ASN A 77 -7.74 2.30 2.68
N GLN A 78 -8.63 1.32 2.42
CA GLN A 78 -9.20 1.07 1.09
C GLN A 78 -9.95 2.30 0.57
N LYS A 79 -10.69 3.00 1.43
CA LYS A 79 -11.41 4.23 1.05
C LYS A 79 -10.46 5.31 0.53
N ALA A 80 -9.31 5.50 1.20
CA ALA A 80 -8.31 6.47 0.80
C ALA A 80 -7.59 6.07 -0.50
N LEU A 81 -7.36 4.76 -0.70
CA LEU A 81 -6.82 4.19 -1.93
C LEU A 81 -7.75 4.41 -3.13
N VAL A 82 -9.05 4.15 -2.97
CA VAL A 82 -10.07 4.39 -4.00
C VAL A 82 -10.13 5.87 -4.36
N ALA A 83 -10.18 6.76 -3.36
CA ALA A 83 -10.20 8.20 -3.60
C ALA A 83 -8.94 8.73 -4.31
N SER A 84 -7.81 8.06 -4.11
CA SER A 84 -6.53 8.44 -4.72
C SER A 84 -6.30 7.80 -6.10
N GLY A 85 -7.18 6.90 -6.54
CA GLY A 85 -7.08 6.20 -7.83
C GLY A 85 -6.07 5.04 -7.87
N GLY A 86 -5.49 4.64 -6.74
CA GLY A 86 -4.50 3.55 -6.66
C GLY A 86 -5.09 2.18 -6.28
N TRP A 87 -6.42 2.09 -6.17
CA TRP A 87 -7.11 0.86 -5.81
C TRP A 87 -6.97 -0.27 -6.85
N PRO A 88 -7.13 -0.04 -8.17
CA PRO A 88 -7.08 -1.11 -9.16
C PRO A 88 -5.78 -1.92 -9.12
N GLU A 89 -4.64 -1.25 -9.02
CA GLU A 89 -3.33 -1.91 -8.99
C GLU A 89 -3.06 -2.62 -7.65
N ALA A 90 -3.49 -2.02 -6.54
CA ALA A 90 -3.40 -2.68 -5.24
C ALA A 90 -4.27 -3.95 -5.21
N GLN A 91 -5.50 -3.87 -5.73
CA GLN A 91 -6.44 -4.98 -5.81
C GLN A 91 -5.92 -6.10 -6.72
N ALA A 92 -5.39 -5.76 -7.90
CA ALA A 92 -4.82 -6.75 -8.82
C ALA A 92 -3.68 -7.57 -8.16
N LEU A 93 -2.87 -6.94 -7.30
CA LEU A 93 -1.81 -7.63 -6.55
C LEU A 93 -2.33 -8.44 -5.36
N LEU A 94 -3.40 -7.99 -4.71
CA LEU A 94 -4.09 -8.77 -3.69
C LEU A 94 -4.70 -10.03 -4.31
N ASP A 95 -5.38 -9.90 -5.45
CA ASP A 95 -6.01 -11.00 -6.18
C ASP A 95 -4.97 -11.99 -6.72
N CYS A 96 -3.84 -11.50 -7.23
CA CYS A 96 -2.74 -12.34 -7.69
C CYS A 96 -2.18 -13.25 -6.58
N LEU A 97 -2.07 -12.72 -5.35
CA LEU A 97 -1.59 -13.49 -4.19
C LEU A 97 -2.68 -14.36 -3.57
N ALA A 98 -3.95 -13.94 -3.64
CA ALA A 98 -5.08 -14.79 -3.27
C ALA A 98 -5.19 -15.99 -4.21
N GLY A 99 -4.99 -15.79 -5.52
CA GLY A 99 -4.90 -16.86 -6.52
C GLY A 99 -3.78 -17.86 -6.28
N ALA A 100 -2.68 -17.44 -5.63
CA ALA A 100 -1.61 -18.36 -5.20
C ALA A 100 -1.98 -19.21 -3.96
N GLN A 101 -3.00 -18.79 -3.19
CA GLN A 101 -3.54 -19.54 -2.05
C GLN A 101 -4.74 -20.42 -2.46
N LEU A 102 -5.40 -20.12 -3.58
CA LEU A 102 -6.62 -20.80 -4.05
C LEU A 102 -6.33 -22.05 -4.91
N GLY A 103 -5.34 -22.85 -4.52
CA GLY A 103 -5.31 -24.28 -4.86
C GLY A 103 -6.29 -25.11 -4.02
N GLU A 104 -6.82 -24.55 -2.92
CA GLU A 104 -7.80 -25.17 -2.02
C GLU A 104 -8.89 -24.17 -1.59
N TYR A 105 -9.75 -23.72 -2.51
CA TYR A 105 -11.09 -23.24 -2.12
C TYR A 105 -12.05 -23.36 -3.30
N VAL A 106 -12.66 -24.54 -3.40
CA VAL A 106 -13.82 -24.77 -4.26
C VAL A 106 -15.09 -24.40 -3.47
N MET A 107 -16.09 -23.87 -4.18
CA MET A 107 -17.51 -23.73 -3.82
C MET A 107 -17.88 -22.48 -3.00
N VAL A 108 -18.44 -21.47 -3.68
CA VAL A 108 -19.81 -20.90 -3.58
C VAL A 108 -19.78 -19.63 -4.46
N ASP A 109 -20.57 -19.44 -5.50
CA ASP A 109 -22.03 -19.44 -5.51
C ASP A 109 -22.58 -19.89 -6.87
N GLY A 110 -23.41 -20.92 -6.86
CA GLY A 110 -24.61 -20.87 -7.67
C GLY A 110 -25.70 -20.22 -6.84
N VAL A 111 -26.16 -19.02 -7.21
CA VAL A 111 -27.57 -18.62 -7.42
C VAL A 111 -27.57 -17.19 -7.99
N ASN A 112 -28.12 -16.98 -9.19
CA ASN A 112 -29.10 -15.91 -9.50
C ASN A 112 -29.24 -15.71 -11.02
N GLY A 113 -30.40 -16.11 -11.55
CA GLY A 113 -30.89 -15.76 -12.89
C GLY A 113 -31.28 -16.96 -13.73
#